data_AF-A0A9P0CTF7-F1
#
_entry.id   AF-A0A9P0CTF7-F1
#
_cell.length_a   1.000
_cell.length_b   1.000
_cell.length_c   1.000
_cell.angle_alpha   90.00
_cell.angle_beta   90.00
_cell.angle_gamma   90.00
#
_symmetry.space_group_name_H-M   'P 1'
#
loop_
_entity.id
_entity.type
_entity.pdbx_description
1 polymer ?
#
loop_
_entity_poly.entity_id
_entity_poly.type
_entity_poly.pdbx_seq_one_letter_code
_entity_poly.pdbx_strand_id
1 'polypeptide(L)'
;MGELDKIVLPASCSKTKSPTFRYWTHSGEIIRVTCDDDLTLEWLKTKVPTLKTWEGATLAVVRMDELLKLTKASLWIPGEAQADLNEKDVVLRRLERQNPKLYVPKWCTFHHETTIDPKGQLFVFVDEDMKTLKAK
;
A
#
# COMPACT_ATOMS: atom_id res chain seq x y z
N MET A 1 -3.77 18.76 8.18
CA MET A 1 -5.04 18.57 8.91
C MET A 1 -6.09 19.26 8.06
N GLY A 2 -6.84 18.52 7.25
CA GLY A 2 -7.78 19.07 6.27
C GLY A 2 -9.21 18.82 6.70
N GLU A 3 -9.99 19.89 6.84
CA GLU A 3 -11.40 19.90 7.18
C GLU A 3 -12.20 19.40 5.95
N LEU A 4 -13.00 18.34 6.13
CA LEU A 4 -13.84 17.81 5.07
C LEU A 4 -15.15 18.60 5.04
N ASP A 5 -15.38 19.32 3.95
CA ASP A 5 -16.64 20.00 3.66
C ASP A 5 -17.81 19.01 3.74
N LYS A 6 -18.82 19.40 4.53
CA LYS A 6 -20.06 18.65 4.73
C LYS A 6 -20.86 18.65 3.43
N ILE A 7 -20.71 17.59 2.64
CA ILE A 7 -21.67 17.29 1.56
C ILE A 7 -22.98 16.87 2.23
N VAL A 8 -23.94 17.80 2.31
CA VAL A 8 -25.30 17.53 2.77
C VAL A 8 -26.04 16.80 1.65
N LEU A 9 -26.21 15.48 1.80
CA LEU A 9 -27.09 14.70 0.93
C LEU A 9 -28.57 14.95 1.30
N PRO A 10 -29.48 15.11 0.32
CA PRO A 10 -30.90 15.32 0.58
C PRO A 10 -31.53 14.12 1.28
N ALA A 11 -32.35 14.41 2.28
CA ALA A 11 -32.96 13.44 3.19
C ALA A 11 -33.90 12.46 2.44
N SER A 12 -33.42 11.24 2.24
CA SER A 12 -34.25 10.08 1.92
C SER A 12 -34.65 9.40 3.23
N CYS A 13 -35.96 9.41 3.52
CA CYS A 13 -36.57 8.77 4.67
C CYS A 13 -36.43 7.23 4.55
N SER A 14 -35.34 6.68 5.08
CA SER A 14 -35.24 5.29 5.47
C SER A 14 -34.48 5.27 6.80
N LYS A 15 -34.89 4.40 7.75
CA LYS A 15 -34.22 4.22 9.05
C LYS A 15 -32.86 3.53 8.88
N THR A 16 -32.02 4.02 7.98
CA THR A 16 -30.66 3.54 7.78
C THR A 16 -29.75 4.54 8.47
N LYS A 17 -29.02 4.06 9.49
CA LYS A 17 -27.99 4.84 10.16
C LYS A 17 -27.03 5.36 9.08
N SER A 18 -26.80 6.68 9.04
CA SER A 18 -25.85 7.26 8.10
C SER A 18 -24.46 6.66 8.34
N PRO A 19 -23.66 6.42 7.28
CA PRO A 19 -22.30 5.91 7.42
C PRO A 19 -21.47 6.90 8.26
N THR A 20 -20.76 6.42 9.27
CA THR A 20 -19.90 7.26 10.11
C THR A 20 -18.46 6.74 10.16
N PHE A 21 -17.51 7.66 10.04
CA PHE A 21 -16.08 7.38 9.98
C PHE A 21 -15.36 8.12 11.10
N ARG A 22 -14.41 7.45 11.78
CA ARG A 22 -13.63 8.10 12.85
C ARG A 22 -12.49 8.94 12.31
N TYR A 23 -11.74 8.37 11.37
CA TYR A 23 -10.59 9.02 10.74
C TYR A 23 -10.20 8.27 9.47
N TRP A 24 -9.40 8.94 8.64
CA TRP A 24 -8.83 8.37 7.45
C TRP A 24 -7.35 8.78 7.30
N THR A 25 -6.59 7.97 6.59
CA THR A 25 -5.18 8.22 6.25
C THR A 25 -4.92 7.72 4.83
N HIS A 26 -3.98 8.33 4.11
CA HIS A 26 -3.52 7.82 2.82
C HIS A 26 -2.02 7.50 2.87
N SER A 27 -1.60 6.48 2.11
CA SER A 27 -0.19 6.11 1.96
C SER A 27 -0.02 5.46 0.59
N GLY A 28 0.67 6.17 -0.31
CA GLY A 28 0.76 5.78 -1.72
C GLY A 28 -0.63 5.61 -2.34
N GLU A 29 -0.88 4.44 -2.91
CA GLU A 29 -2.14 4.08 -3.58
C GLU A 29 -3.25 3.61 -2.62
N ILE A 30 -2.99 3.57 -1.31
CA ILE A 30 -3.91 3.04 -0.30
C ILE A 30 -4.58 4.18 0.47
N ILE A 31 -5.91 4.16 0.50
CA ILE A 31 -6.72 4.99 1.39
C ILE A 31 -7.26 4.10 2.50
N ARG A 32 -6.82 4.34 3.73
CA ARG A 32 -7.31 3.64 4.93
C ARG A 32 -8.39 4.49 5.59
N VAL A 33 -9.59 3.93 5.72
CA VAL A 33 -10.72 4.56 6.38
C VAL A 33 -11.14 3.72 7.59
N THR A 34 -11.26 4.34 8.75
CA THR A 34 -11.76 3.68 9.97
C THR A 34 -13.27 3.89 10.07
N CYS A 35 -14.04 2.85 9.77
CA CYS A 35 -15.50 2.82 9.91
C CYS A 35 -15.88 2.66 11.39
N ASP A 36 -16.99 3.26 11.81
CA ASP A 36 -17.50 3.08 13.18
C ASP A 36 -18.17 1.72 13.42
N ASP A 37 -18.72 1.12 12.35
CA ASP A 37 -19.43 -0.16 12.38
C ASP A 37 -19.36 -0.88 11.03
N ASP A 38 -19.73 -2.16 11.03
CA ASP A 38 -19.76 -2.99 9.82
C ASP A 38 -20.79 -2.51 8.79
N LEU A 39 -21.87 -1.83 9.21
CA LEU A 39 -22.85 -1.24 8.27
C LEU A 39 -22.21 -0.16 7.41
N THR A 40 -21.35 0.66 8.01
CA THR A 40 -20.59 1.69 7.28
C THR A 40 -19.59 1.06 6.31
N LEU A 41 -18.96 -0.07 6.68
CA LEU A 41 -18.09 -0.83 5.80
C LEU A 41 -18.85 -1.39 4.58
N GLU A 42 -20.01 -2.01 4.81
CA GLU A 42 -20.84 -2.54 3.72
C GLU A 42 -21.34 -1.42 2.82
N TRP A 43 -21.77 -0.29 3.39
CA TRP A 43 -22.09 0.91 2.61
C TRP A 43 -20.90 1.33 1.73
N LEU A 44 -19.68 1.37 2.27
CA LEU A 44 -18.49 1.74 1.52
C LEU A 44 -18.20 0.78 0.37
N LYS A 45 -18.32 -0.54 0.61
CA LYS A 45 -18.18 -1.57 -0.44
C LYS A 45 -19.20 -1.40 -1.56
N THR A 46 -20.41 -0.93 -1.27
CA THR A 46 -21.42 -0.68 -2.32
C THR A 46 -21.16 0.61 -3.11
N LYS A 47 -20.58 1.64 -2.48
CA LYS A 47 -20.41 2.96 -3.09
C LYS A 47 -19.11 3.13 -3.86
N VAL A 48 -18.00 2.64 -3.33
CA VAL A 48 -16.68 2.81 -3.97
C VAL A 48 -16.62 2.31 -5.41
N PRO A 49 -17.21 1.14 -5.77
CA PRO A 49 -17.23 0.68 -7.16
C PRO A 49 -18.03 1.56 -8.11
N THR A 50 -18.92 2.42 -7.59
CA THR A 50 -19.74 3.35 -8.39
C THR A 50 -19.06 4.69 -8.63
N LEU A 51 -17.90 4.93 -8.00
CA LEU A 51 -17.16 6.18 -8.18
C LEU A 51 -16.47 6.18 -9.54
N LYS A 52 -16.62 7.30 -10.26
CA LYS A 52 -15.90 7.51 -11.51
C LYS A 52 -14.46 7.89 -11.20
N THR A 53 -13.54 6.95 -11.41
CA THR A 53 -12.09 7.15 -11.30
C THR A 53 -11.52 7.73 -12.59
N TRP A 54 -10.24 8.14 -12.55
CA TRP A 54 -9.50 8.51 -13.75
C TRP A 54 -9.16 7.28 -14.60
N GLU A 55 -8.74 7.51 -15.84
CA GLU A 55 -8.46 6.43 -16.80
C GLU A 55 -7.42 5.44 -16.26
N GLY A 56 -7.76 4.15 -16.32
CA GLY A 56 -6.91 3.05 -15.85
C GLY A 56 -6.97 2.75 -14.34
N ALA A 57 -7.63 3.58 -13.53
CA ALA A 57 -7.70 3.36 -12.08
C ALA A 57 -8.93 2.53 -11.67
N THR A 58 -8.70 1.51 -10.83
CA THR A 58 -9.75 0.71 -10.21
C THR A 58 -9.62 0.80 -8.69
N LEU A 59 -10.72 1.09 -7.99
CA LEU A 59 -10.76 1.11 -6.53
C LEU A 59 -11.48 -0.13 -6.01
N ALA A 60 -10.92 -0.73 -4.97
CA ALA A 60 -11.53 -1.84 -4.25
C ALA A 60 -11.52 -1.56 -2.74
N VAL A 61 -12.56 -2.01 -2.04
CA VAL A 61 -12.65 -1.92 -0.59
C VAL A 61 -12.35 -3.30 -0.02
N VAL A 62 -11.32 -3.38 0.81
CA VAL A 62 -10.87 -4.60 1.48
C VAL A 62 -10.75 -4.33 2.97
N ARG A 63 -11.04 -5.33 3.80
CA ARG A 63 -10.83 -5.17 5.24
C ARG A 63 -9.34 -5.26 5.55
N MET A 64 -8.91 -4.55 6.59
CA MET A 64 -7.48 -4.50 6.95
C MET A 64 -6.94 -5.83 7.48
N ASP A 65 -7.81 -6.68 8.04
CA ASP A 65 -7.50 -8.04 8.46
C ASP A 65 -7.40 -9.03 7.28
N GLU A 66 -8.04 -8.73 6.15
CA GLU A 66 -7.92 -9.47 4.89
C GLU A 66 -6.64 -9.07 4.12
N LEU A 67 -6.07 -7.89 4.42
CA LEU A 67 -4.79 -7.48 3.85
C LEU A 67 -3.68 -8.38 4.37
N LEU A 68 -3.05 -9.08 3.44
CA LEU A 68 -1.82 -9.80 3.66
C LEU A 68 -0.79 -8.88 4.33
N LYS A 69 -0.39 -9.23 5.56
CA LYS A 69 0.72 -8.55 6.26
C LYS A 69 2.02 -8.91 5.58
N LEU A 70 2.35 -8.16 4.54
CA LEU A 70 3.61 -8.28 3.82
C LEU A 70 4.74 -7.76 4.71
N THR A 71 5.75 -8.59 4.96
CA THR A 71 7.03 -8.06 5.42
C THR A 71 7.73 -7.45 4.21
N LYS A 72 8.00 -6.15 4.29
CA LYS A 72 8.65 -5.39 3.25
C LYS A 72 10.09 -5.09 3.67
N ALA A 73 11.02 -5.22 2.74
CA ALA A 73 12.38 -4.75 2.90
C ALA A 73 12.64 -3.62 1.92
N SER A 74 13.02 -2.45 2.43
CA SER A 74 13.33 -1.28 1.62
C SER A 74 14.84 -1.11 1.50
N LEU A 75 15.33 -0.94 0.28
CA LEU A 75 16.74 -0.70 -0.02
C LEU A 75 16.86 0.58 -0.85
N TRP A 76 17.68 1.51 -0.36
CA TRP A 76 18.05 2.71 -1.07
C TRP A 76 19.43 2.57 -1.69
N ILE A 77 19.56 2.91 -2.98
CA ILE A 77 20.84 2.91 -3.68
C ILE A 77 21.15 4.32 -4.22
N PRO A 78 22.23 4.97 -3.75
CA PRO A 78 22.64 6.28 -4.25
C PRO A 78 22.97 6.29 -5.75
N GLY A 79 22.68 7.40 -6.42
CA GLY A 79 22.78 7.56 -7.86
C GLY A 79 24.19 7.48 -8.46
N GLU A 80 25.24 7.50 -7.64
CA GLU A 80 26.63 7.36 -8.09
C GLU A 80 27.02 5.89 -8.35
N ALA A 81 26.24 4.94 -7.83
CA ALA A 81 26.46 3.49 -7.97
C ALA A 81 25.76 2.87 -9.20
N GLN A 82 25.28 3.71 -10.13
CA GLN A 82 24.26 3.40 -11.15
C GLN A 82 24.68 2.52 -12.33
N ALA A 83 25.96 2.18 -12.50
CA ALA A 83 26.44 1.60 -13.77
C ALA A 83 25.79 0.25 -14.15
N ASP A 84 25.37 -0.60 -13.19
CA ASP A 84 24.93 -1.98 -13.48
C ASP A 84 23.67 -2.43 -12.70
N LEU A 85 22.87 -1.49 -12.20
CA LEU A 85 21.82 -1.77 -11.20
C LEU A 85 20.39 -1.93 -11.74
N ASN A 86 20.22 -1.85 -13.07
CA ASN A 86 18.89 -2.02 -13.68
C ASN A 86 18.39 -3.49 -13.63
N GLU A 87 19.22 -4.43 -13.19
CA GLU A 87 18.86 -5.84 -13.04
C GLU A 87 18.57 -6.18 -11.58
N LYS A 88 17.32 -6.55 -11.29
CA LYS A 88 16.84 -7.09 -9.99
C LYS A 88 17.84 -8.08 -9.37
N ASP A 89 18.37 -8.99 -10.19
CA ASP A 89 19.26 -10.05 -9.75
C ASP A 89 20.62 -9.55 -9.27
N VAL A 90 21.08 -8.40 -9.76
CA VAL A 90 22.31 -7.75 -9.29
C VAL A 90 22.08 -7.14 -7.91
N VAL A 91 20.93 -6.48 -7.71
CA VAL A 91 20.56 -5.89 -6.42
C VAL A 91 20.39 -6.97 -5.35
N LEU A 92 19.66 -8.05 -5.64
CA LEU A 92 19.46 -9.15 -4.71
C LEU A 92 20.78 -9.85 -4.35
N ARG A 93 21.66 -10.11 -5.34
CA ARG A 93 22.99 -10.68 -5.09
C ARG A 93 23.87 -9.79 -4.20
N ARG A 94 23.81 -8.46 -4.39
CA ARG A 94 24.53 -7.52 -3.52
C ARG A 94 23.98 -7.55 -2.10
N LEU A 95 22.65 -7.57 -1.96
CA LEU A 95 21.97 -7.61 -0.66
C LEU A 95 22.31 -8.89 0.12
N GLU A 96 22.30 -10.05 -0.55
CA GLU A 96 22.70 -11.34 0.03
C GLU A 96 24.17 -11.33 0.47
N ARG A 97 25.07 -10.80 -0.36
CA ARG A 97 26.50 -10.69 -0.04
C ARG A 97 26.75 -9.81 1.19
N GLN A 98 26.05 -8.69 1.30
CA GLN A 98 26.18 -7.79 2.45
C GLN A 98 25.52 -8.35 3.71
N ASN A 99 24.54 -9.23 3.56
CA ASN A 99 23.77 -9.81 4.65
C ASN A 99 23.73 -11.34 4.52
N PRO A 100 24.81 -12.07 4.84
CA PRO A 100 24.88 -13.53 4.62
C PRO A 100 23.82 -14.36 5.37
N LYS A 101 23.14 -13.76 6.35
CA LYS A 101 22.03 -14.37 7.10
C LYS A 101 20.65 -14.12 6.48
N LEU A 102 20.58 -13.31 5.43
CA LEU A 102 19.34 -12.93 4.78
C LEU A 102 19.09 -13.86 3.59
N TYR A 103 18.01 -14.63 3.66
CA TYR A 103 17.55 -15.47 2.56
C TYR A 103 16.66 -14.64 1.63
N VAL A 104 17.21 -14.25 0.48
CA VAL A 104 16.56 -13.42 -0.55
C VAL A 104 16.13 -14.13 -1.85
N PRO A 105 16.41 -15.42 -2.14
CA PRO A 105 16.05 -16.04 -3.43
C PRO A 105 14.56 -15.99 -3.82
N LYS A 106 13.67 -15.88 -2.83
CA LYS A 106 12.22 -15.82 -3.03
C LYS A 106 11.66 -14.41 -2.98
N TRP A 107 12.51 -13.39 -3.06
CA TRP A 107 12.08 -12.02 -2.99
C TRP A 107 11.65 -11.47 -4.35
N CYS A 108 10.52 -10.78 -4.35
CA CYS A 108 9.99 -10.10 -5.51
C CYS A 108 9.94 -8.60 -5.29
N THR A 109 10.17 -7.85 -6.38
CA THR A 109 10.11 -6.40 -6.35
C THR A 109 8.65 -5.98 -6.23
N PHE A 110 8.30 -5.42 -5.09
CA PHE A 110 6.98 -4.86 -4.82
C PHE A 110 6.86 -3.44 -5.37
N HIS A 111 7.92 -2.64 -5.23
CA HIS A 111 7.99 -1.27 -5.73
C HIS A 111 9.41 -0.96 -6.18
N HIS A 112 9.53 -0.19 -7.25
CA HIS A 112 10.78 0.37 -7.71
C HIS A 112 10.54 1.78 -8.21
N GLU A 113 11.28 2.74 -7.67
CA GLU A 113 11.25 4.11 -8.15
C GLU A 113 12.66 4.68 -8.25
N THR A 114 12.84 5.57 -9.22
CA THR A 114 14.05 6.38 -9.34
C THR A 114 13.75 7.76 -8.81
N THR A 115 14.57 8.22 -7.88
CA THR A 115 14.46 9.54 -7.27
C THR A 115 15.50 10.47 -7.88
N ILE A 116 15.10 11.72 -8.04
CA ILE A 116 15.96 12.76 -8.62
C ILE A 116 16.66 13.56 -7.51
N ASP A 117 16.02 13.70 -6.34
CA ASP A 117 16.57 14.38 -5.17
C ASP A 117 16.07 13.73 -3.86
N PRO A 118 16.94 13.06 -3.07
CA PRO A 118 18.32 12.71 -3.40
C PRO A 118 18.38 11.75 -4.60
N LYS A 119 19.35 11.96 -5.49
CA LYS A 119 19.51 11.12 -6.69
C LYS A 119 19.77 9.66 -6.28
N GLY A 120 18.92 8.73 -6.70
CA GLY A 120 19.05 7.34 -6.29
C GLY A 120 17.93 6.45 -6.83
N GLN A 121 17.88 5.23 -6.32
CA GLN A 121 16.82 4.26 -6.60
C GLN A 121 16.34 3.63 -5.29
N LEU A 122 15.03 3.58 -5.11
CA LEU A 122 14.39 2.85 -4.01
C LEU A 122 13.83 1.54 -4.54
N PHE A 123 14.25 0.44 -3.93
CA PHE A 123 13.67 -0.88 -4.14
C PHE A 123 12.91 -1.29 -2.89
N VAL A 124 11.68 -1.78 -3.05
CA VAL A 124 10.92 -2.42 -1.98
C VAL A 124 10.70 -3.87 -2.41
N PHE A 125 11.20 -4.79 -1.59
CA PHE A 125 11.05 -6.23 -1.81
C PHE A 125 10.02 -6.83 -0.85
N VAL A 126 9.37 -7.89 -1.31
CA VAL A 126 8.49 -8.77 -0.52
C VAL A 126 8.90 -10.23 -0.72
N ASP A 127 8.77 -11.05 0.32
CA ASP A 127 9.01 -12.49 0.24
C ASP A 127 7.78 -13.20 -0.37
N GLU A 128 7.99 -14.01 -1.42
CA GLU A 128 6.95 -14.83 -2.06
C GLU A 128 6.37 -15.89 -1.13
N ASP A 129 7.16 -16.42 -0.19
CA ASP A 129 6.68 -17.38 0.83
C ASP A 129 5.96 -16.63 1.95
N MET A 130 4.82 -16.02 1.62
CA MET A 130 4.07 -15.18 2.53
C MET A 130 3.23 -15.99 3.55
N LYS A 131 3.91 -16.85 4.33
CA LYS A 131 3.44 -17.35 5.62
C LYS A 131 4.52 -17.09 6.66
N THR A 132 4.23 -16.13 7.54
CA THR A 132 4.82 -16.00 8.87
C THR A 132 6.32 -15.67 8.95
N LEU A 133 6.63 -14.37 8.93
CA LEU A 133 7.60 -13.87 9.92
C LEU A 133 6.84 -13.64 11.22
N LYS A 134 6.67 -14.71 12.01
CA LYS A 134 6.46 -14.53 13.45
C LYS A 134 7.76 -13.91 13.96
N ALA A 135 7.67 -12.68 14.47
CA ALA A 135 8.73 -12.11 15.28
C ALA A 135 9.10 -13.13 16.38
N LYS A 136 10.37 -13.52 16.40
CA LYS A 136 10.94 -14.34 17.46
C LYS A 136 11.54 -13.41 18.50
#